data_AF-A0A435I8I3-F1
#
_entry.id   AF-A0A435I8I3-F1
#
_cell.length_a   1.000
_cell.length_b   1.000
_cell.length_c   1.000
_cell.angle_alpha   90.00
_cell.angle_beta   90.00
_cell.angle_gamma   90.00
#
_symmetry.space_group_name_H-M   'P 1'
#
loop_
_entity.id
_entity.type
_entity.pdbx_description
1 polymer ?
#
loop_
_entity_poly.entity_id
_entity_poly.type
_entity_poly.pdbx_seq_one_letter_code
_entity_poly.pdbx_strand_id
1 'polypeptide(L)'
;YVASLSGKVRDASLIQPGAKVFAENCVACHGDNAKGNREFGAPDLTDAIWLYGSGETAIAAQVRAPKQGVMPAWVGRLGEIKVKELAVYVHSLGGGE
;
A
#
# COMPACT_ATOMS: atom_id res chain seq x y z
N TYR A 1 0.81 -14.94 5.38
CA TYR A 1 0.56 -13.90 6.39
C TYR A 1 -0.09 -12.66 5.81
N VAL A 2 0.58 -11.84 4.98
CA VAL A 2 -0.04 -10.59 4.47
C VAL A 2 -1.37 -10.83 3.75
N ALA A 3 -1.46 -11.83 2.88
CA ALA A 3 -2.71 -12.19 2.20
C ALA A 3 -3.84 -12.64 3.14
N SER A 4 -3.53 -13.10 4.37
CA SER A 4 -4.56 -13.47 5.35
C SER A 4 -5.10 -12.27 6.13
N LEU A 5 -4.50 -11.08 6.01
CA LEU A 5 -4.95 -9.87 6.71
C LEU A 5 -6.19 -9.25 6.05
N SER A 6 -6.31 -9.40 4.73
CA SER A 6 -7.39 -8.80 3.94
C SER A 6 -8.13 -9.82 3.06
N GLY A 7 -7.82 -11.11 3.18
CA GLY A 7 -8.41 -12.15 2.33
C GLY A 7 -8.17 -13.58 2.79
N LYS A 8 -8.53 -14.53 1.93
CA LYS A 8 -8.33 -15.96 2.16
C LYS A 8 -6.98 -16.40 1.60
N VAL A 9 -6.31 -17.27 2.35
CA VAL A 9 -5.06 -17.93 1.94
C VAL A 9 -5.33 -19.38 1.53
N ARG A 10 -4.46 -19.93 0.68
CA ARG A 10 -4.58 -21.31 0.21
C ARG A 10 -4.10 -22.31 1.26
N ASP A 11 -3.08 -21.93 2.03
CA ASP A 11 -2.47 -22.76 3.07
C ASP A 11 -2.29 -21.94 4.36
N ALA A 12 -3.10 -22.26 5.37
CA ALA A 12 -3.07 -21.60 6.66
C ALA A 12 -1.77 -21.88 7.45
N SER A 13 -1.07 -22.99 7.17
CA SER A 13 0.17 -23.33 7.87
C SER A 13 1.29 -22.32 7.61
N LEU A 14 1.24 -21.61 6.47
CA LEU A 14 2.20 -20.57 6.08
C LEU A 14 1.97 -19.23 6.76
N ILE A 15 0.89 -19.06 7.54
CA ILE A 15 0.60 -17.81 8.24
C ILE A 15 1.65 -17.55 9.32
N GLN A 16 1.95 -18.53 10.18
CA GLN A 16 2.89 -18.36 11.29
C GLN A 16 4.33 -18.10 10.83
N PRO A 17 4.91 -18.87 9.88
CA PRO A 17 6.22 -18.55 9.32
C PRO A 17 6.26 -17.18 8.65
N GLY A 18 5.19 -16.81 7.92
CA GLY A 18 5.10 -15.50 7.28
C GLY A 18 4.99 -14.35 8.28
N ALA A 19 4.35 -14.57 9.44
CA ALA A 19 4.26 -13.56 10.50
C ALA A 19 5.64 -13.24 11.09
N LYS A 20 6.49 -14.26 11.25
CA LYS A 20 7.89 -14.07 11.68
C LYS A 20 8.67 -13.20 10.69
N VAL A 21 8.61 -13.53 9.39
CA VAL A 21 9.27 -12.74 8.34
C VAL A 21 8.75 -11.30 8.33
N PHE A 22 7.44 -11.13 8.50
CA PHE A 22 6.80 -9.81 8.58
C PHE A 22 7.35 -9.00 9.77
N ALA A 23 7.40 -9.60 10.96
CA ALA A 23 7.94 -9.00 12.18
C ALA A 23 9.40 -8.56 12.03
N GLU A 24 10.21 -9.35 11.32
CA GLU A 24 11.64 -9.09 11.15
C GLU A 24 11.95 -8.02 10.09
N ASN A 25 11.12 -7.89 9.04
CA ASN A 25 11.49 -7.11 7.85
C ASN A 25 10.44 -6.08 7.40
N CYS A 26 9.15 -6.38 7.59
CA CYS A 26 8.07 -5.59 6.99
C CYS A 26 7.51 -4.53 7.94
N VAL A 27 7.58 -4.75 9.26
CA VAL A 27 7.02 -3.81 10.26
C VAL A 27 7.69 -2.45 10.21
N ALA A 28 8.97 -2.40 9.80
CA ALA A 28 9.73 -1.16 9.73
C ALA A 28 9.03 -0.09 8.87
N CYS A 29 8.30 -0.51 7.82
CA CYS A 29 7.54 0.40 6.97
C CYS A 29 6.02 0.26 7.17
N HIS A 30 5.51 -0.95 7.40
CA HIS A 30 4.06 -1.19 7.46
C HIS A 30 3.47 -1.18 8.88
N GLY A 31 4.30 -1.02 9.91
CA GLY A 31 3.90 -1.07 11.31
C GLY A 31 3.56 -2.48 11.81
N ASP A 32 3.51 -2.63 13.13
CA ASP A 32 3.25 -3.91 13.78
C ASP A 32 1.84 -4.46 13.49
N ASN A 33 0.88 -3.56 13.29
CA ASN A 33 -0.50 -3.88 12.94
C ASN A 33 -0.75 -3.89 11.42
N ALA A 34 0.31 -3.78 10.61
CA ALA A 34 0.25 -3.73 9.15
C ALA A 34 -0.60 -2.59 8.55
N LYS A 35 -0.87 -1.53 9.32
CA LYS A 35 -1.67 -0.37 8.91
C LYS A 35 -0.93 0.63 8.01
N GLY A 36 0.33 0.38 7.71
CA GLY A 36 1.14 1.27 6.89
C GLY A 36 1.72 2.44 7.68
N ASN A 37 2.52 3.24 6.98
CA ASN A 37 3.08 4.48 7.50
C ASN A 37 3.08 5.53 6.40
N ARG A 38 2.36 6.64 6.65
CA ARG A 38 2.21 7.75 5.70
C ARG A 38 3.54 8.43 5.37
N GLU A 39 4.48 8.48 6.30
CA GLU A 39 5.80 9.09 6.08
C GLU A 39 6.56 8.42 4.94
N PHE A 40 6.46 7.09 4.85
CA PHE A 40 7.06 6.30 3.77
C PHE A 40 6.14 6.10 2.57
N GLY A 41 4.88 6.56 2.64
CA GLY A 41 3.83 6.19 1.70
C GLY A 41 3.52 4.68 1.70
N ALA A 42 3.82 3.98 2.79
CA ALA A 42 3.57 2.55 2.92
C ALA A 42 2.07 2.30 3.15
N PRO A 43 1.40 1.50 2.29
CA PRO A 43 -0.04 1.29 2.37
C PRO A 43 -0.46 0.42 3.56
N ASP A 44 -1.73 0.55 3.95
CA ASP A 44 -2.43 -0.38 4.86
C ASP A 44 -2.62 -1.73 4.15
N LEU A 45 -1.99 -2.78 4.70
CA LEU A 45 -2.05 -4.13 4.14
C LEU A 45 -3.26 -4.93 4.64
N THR A 46 -4.01 -4.38 5.60
CA THR A 46 -5.26 -4.96 6.13
C THR A 46 -6.49 -4.49 5.35
N ASP A 47 -6.33 -3.51 4.45
CA ASP A 47 -7.41 -2.98 3.62
C ASP A 47 -7.82 -3.98 2.51
N ALA A 48 -9.08 -3.89 2.10
CA ALA A 48 -9.64 -4.59 0.96
C ALA A 48 -9.23 -3.97 -0.39
N ILE A 49 -8.76 -2.72 -0.40
CA ILE A 49 -8.39 -1.98 -1.61
C ILE A 49 -6.88 -2.13 -1.90
N TRP A 50 -6.56 -2.65 -3.09
CA TRP A 50 -5.17 -2.92 -3.50
C TRP A 50 -4.85 -2.28 -4.86
N LEU A 51 -3.78 -1.48 -4.93
CA LEU A 51 -3.33 -0.85 -6.18
C LEU A 51 -2.63 -1.83 -7.13
N TYR A 52 -1.83 -2.77 -6.61
CA TYR A 52 -1.04 -3.72 -7.40
C TYR A 52 -1.63 -5.13 -7.46
N GLY A 53 -2.91 -5.27 -7.11
CA GLY A 53 -3.61 -6.54 -7.02
C GLY A 53 -3.52 -7.16 -5.62
N SER A 54 -4.55 -7.93 -5.28
CA SER A 54 -4.66 -8.65 -4.01
C SER A 54 -4.39 -10.15 -4.17
N GLY A 55 -4.23 -10.86 -3.04
CA GLY A 55 -4.03 -12.30 -3.00
C GLY A 55 -2.57 -12.74 -3.07
N GLU A 56 -2.33 -14.00 -2.72
CA GLU A 56 -0.97 -14.55 -2.49
C GLU A 56 -0.03 -14.37 -3.68
N THR A 57 -0.50 -14.62 -4.90
CA THR A 57 0.32 -14.51 -6.10
C THR A 57 0.73 -13.07 -6.39
N ALA A 58 -0.22 -12.13 -6.30
CA ALA A 58 0.06 -10.71 -6.56
C ALA A 58 0.98 -10.12 -5.49
N ILE A 59 0.72 -10.42 -4.22
CA ILE A 59 1.55 -9.99 -3.08
C ILE A 59 2.97 -10.57 -3.23
N ALA A 60 3.11 -11.86 -3.51
CA ALA A 60 4.42 -12.48 -3.68
C ALA A 60 5.18 -11.92 -4.89
N ALA A 61 4.49 -11.56 -5.97
CA ALA A 61 5.10 -10.87 -7.10
C ALA A 61 5.62 -9.49 -6.71
N GLN A 62 4.82 -8.70 -5.99
CA GLN A 62 5.22 -7.36 -5.55
C GLN A 62 6.38 -7.38 -4.55
N VAL A 63 6.48 -8.40 -3.69
CA VAL A 63 7.62 -8.58 -2.77
C VAL A 63 8.91 -8.98 -3.50
N ARG A 64 8.81 -9.85 -4.51
CA ARG A 64 9.99 -10.36 -5.25
C ARG A 64 10.50 -9.40 -6.32
N ALA A 65 9.58 -8.70 -6.99
CA ALA A 65 9.85 -7.80 -8.09
C ALA A 65 8.92 -6.59 -7.99
N PRO A 66 9.21 -5.63 -7.11
CA PRO A 66 8.29 -4.54 -6.80
C PRO A 66 8.08 -3.61 -8.00
N LYS A 67 6.81 -3.29 -8.27
CA LYS A 67 6.46 -2.15 -9.12
C LYS A 67 6.51 -0.88 -8.28
N GLN A 68 7.42 0.02 -8.64
CA GLN A 68 7.56 1.31 -7.96
C GLN A 68 6.67 2.35 -8.64
N GLY A 69 5.60 2.74 -7.95
CA GLY A 69 4.72 3.83 -8.39
C GLY A 69 5.43 5.17 -8.26
N VAL A 70 5.31 6.01 -9.30
CA VAL A 70 5.80 7.39 -9.28
C VAL A 70 4.61 8.28 -9.60
N MET A 71 4.29 9.20 -8.68
CA MET A 71 3.40 10.32 -8.95
C MET A 71 4.25 11.48 -9.48
N PRO A 72 4.18 11.84 -10.78
CA PRO A 72 5.01 12.91 -11.33
C PRO A 72 4.65 14.27 -10.72
N ALA A 73 5.63 15.17 -10.66
CA ALA A 73 5.38 16.55 -10.28
C ALA A 73 4.57 17.27 -11.38
N TRP A 74 3.47 17.91 -11.00
CA TRP A 74 2.56 18.58 -11.95
C TRP A 74 2.76 20.10 -12.06
N VAL A 75 3.51 20.73 -11.14
CA VAL A 75 3.70 22.19 -11.09
C VAL A 75 4.24 22.75 -12.40
N GLY A 76 5.28 22.14 -12.99
CA GLY A 76 5.85 22.60 -14.26
C GLY A 76 4.95 22.39 -15.49
N ARG A 77 3.90 21.57 -15.38
CA ARG A 77 2.98 21.26 -16.49
C ARG A 77 1.67 22.03 -16.41
N LEU A 78 1.16 22.24 -15.20
CA LEU A 78 -0.17 22.80 -14.96
C LEU A 78 -0.13 24.18 -14.27
N GLY A 79 1.00 24.56 -13.69
CA GLY A 79 1.12 25.77 -12.86
C GLY A 79 0.47 25.62 -11.48
N GLU A 80 0.83 26.53 -10.56
CA GLU A 80 0.39 26.43 -9.15
C GLU A 80 -1.12 26.51 -8.96
N ILE A 81 -1.80 27.40 -9.69
CA ILE A 81 -3.25 27.62 -9.54
C ILE A 81 -4.03 26.35 -9.87
N LYS A 82 -3.71 25.72 -11.02
CA LYS A 82 -4.40 24.49 -11.45
C LYS A 82 -4.11 23.32 -10.51
N VAL A 83 -2.88 23.22 -9.99
CA VAL A 83 -2.53 22.19 -8.98
C VAL A 83 -3.36 22.38 -7.71
N LYS A 84 -3.54 23.62 -7.23
CA LYS A 84 -4.39 23.90 -6.06
C LYS A 84 -5.87 23.56 -6.32
N GLU A 85 -6.41 23.93 -7.48
CA GLU A 85 -7.77 23.55 -7.88
C GLU A 85 -7.95 22.02 -7.91
N LEU A 86 -7.00 21.29 -8.50
CA LEU A 86 -7.01 19.83 -8.54
C LEU A 86 -6.89 19.21 -7.15
N ALA A 87 -6.06 19.78 -6.27
CA ALA A 87 -5.95 19.31 -4.89
C ALA A 87 -7.29 19.44 -4.14
N VAL A 88 -7.99 20.57 -4.29
CA VAL A 88 -9.34 20.76 -3.73
C VAL A 88 -10.34 19.77 -4.33
N TYR A 89 -10.28 19.56 -5.64
CA TYR A 89 -11.15 18.61 -6.32
C TYR A 89 -10.94 17.17 -5.82
N VAL A 90 -9.69 16.67 -5.78
CA VAL A 90 -9.38 15.32 -5.27
C VAL A 90 -9.78 15.18 -3.80
N HIS A 91 -9.56 16.21 -2.99
CA HIS A 91 -10.02 16.23 -1.59
C HIS A 91 -11.54 16.06 -1.50
N SER A 92 -12.32 16.75 -2.35
CA SER A 92 -13.79 16.64 -2.39
C SER A 92 -14.32 15.26 -2.78
N LEU A 93 -13.50 14.42 -3.44
CA LEU A 93 -13.84 13.04 -3.79
C LEU A 93 -13.66 12.06 -2.63
N GLY A 94 -13.34 12.54 -1.43
CA GLY A 94 -12.97 11.70 -0.28
C GLY A 94 -11.46 11.39 -0.22
N GLY A 95 -10.63 12.16 -0.94
CA GLY A 95 -9.17 12.13 -0.82
C GLY A 95 -8.64 12.96 0.36
N GLY A 96 -9.53 13.63 1.10
CA GLY A 96 -9.28 14.15 2.43
C GLY A 96 -9.56 13.08 3.46
N GLU A 97 -8.66 12.93 4.42
CA GLU A 97 -8.70 11.90 5.47
C GLU A 97 -10.08 11.62 6.08
#